data_AF-A0A640KZ69-F1
#
_entry.id   AF-A0A640KZ69-F1
#
_cell.length_a   1.000
_cell.length_b   1.000
_cell.length_c   1.000
_cell.angle_alpha   90.00
_cell.angle_beta   90.00
_cell.angle_gamma   90.00
#
_symmetry.space_group_name_H-M   'P 1'
#
loop_
_entity.id
_entity.type
_entity.pdbx_description
1 polymer ?
#
loop_
_entity_poly.entity_id
_entity_poly.type
_entity_poly.pdbx_seq_one_letter_code
_entity_poly.pdbx_strand_id
1 'polypeptide(L)'
;MTIAIISISFIFFAILILSITERVPLLMSAFEVFSAFGTVGLSMNFTPHLTIIGKAIIIFMMFFGKMGPLTLAFSFARKKNRKIKYPNEDILTG
;
A
#
# COMPACT_ATOMS: atom_id res chain seq x y z
N MET A 1 -13.00 -6.03 6.01
CA MET A 1 -11.90 -6.95 5.58
C MET A 1 -11.24 -6.53 4.28
N THR A 2 -11.97 -6.07 3.25
CA THR A 2 -11.41 -5.60 1.96
C THR A 2 -10.26 -4.60 2.08
N ILE A 3 -10.37 -3.65 3.02
CA ILE A 3 -9.38 -2.60 3.26
C ILE A 3 -8.06 -3.18 3.76
N ALA A 4 -8.13 -4.13 4.71
CA ALA A 4 -6.95 -4.81 5.25
C ALA A 4 -6.24 -5.62 4.15
N ILE A 5 -7.00 -6.31 3.30
CA ILE A 5 -6.47 -7.10 2.18
C ILE A 5 -5.72 -6.20 1.18
N ILE A 6 -6.30 -5.06 0.80
CA ILE A 6 -5.66 -4.10 -0.11
C ILE A 6 -4.38 -3.54 0.50
N SER A 7 -4.40 -3.22 1.79
CA SER A 7 -3.25 -2.68 2.51
C SER A 7 -2.10 -3.68 2.58
N ILE A 8 -2.40 -4.92 2.95
CA ILE A 8 -1.41 -6.01 3.00
C ILE A 8 -0.84 -6.32 1.62
N SER A 9 -1.67 -6.33 0.58
CA SER A 9 -1.21 -6.53 -0.80
C SER A 9 -0.24 -5.42 -1.22
N PHE A 10 -0.53 -4.17 -0.87
CA PHE A 10 0.33 -3.03 -1.18
C PHE A 10 1.66 -3.08 -0.41
N ILE A 11 1.63 -3.42 0.88
CA ILE A 11 2.84 -3.63 1.71
C ILE A 11 3.71 -4.74 1.11
N PHE A 12 3.10 -5.86 0.73
CA PHE A 12 3.83 -6.97 0.12
C PHE A 12 4.53 -6.57 -1.18
N PHE A 13 3.85 -5.80 -2.03
CA PHE A 13 4.44 -5.27 -3.26
C PHE A 13 5.61 -4.33 -2.99
N ALA A 14 5.50 -3.43 -2.01
CA ALA A 14 6.57 -2.53 -1.62
C ALA A 14 7.81 -3.29 -1.11
N ILE A 15 7.61 -4.36 -0.31
CA ILE A 15 8.70 -5.22 0.17
C ILE A 15 9.41 -5.91 -1.00
N LEU A 16 8.67 -6.43 -1.98
CA LEU A 16 9.27 -7.07 -3.17
C LEU A 16 10.12 -6.09 -3.98
N ILE A 17 9.63 -4.88 -4.22
CA ILE A 17 10.37 -3.87 -4.99
C ILE A 17 11.63 -3.44 -4.23
N LEU A 18 11.53 -3.24 -2.91
CA LEU A 18 12.71 -2.92 -2.09
C LEU A 18 13.71 -4.07 -2.07
N SER A 19 13.25 -5.32 -2.00
CA SER A 19 14.12 -6.51 -1.96
C SER A 19 14.87 -6.75 -3.28
N ILE A 20 14.34 -6.27 -4.41
CA ILE A 20 15.03 -6.33 -5.71
C ILE A 20 16.01 -5.16 -5.86
N THR A 21 15.62 -3.99 -5.37
CA THR A 21 16.40 -2.75 -5.48
C THR A 21 17.58 -2.72 -4.52
N GLU A 22 17.37 -3.21 -3.30
CA GLU A 22 18.35 -3.22 -2.21
C GLU A 22 18.83 -4.65 -1.93
N ARG A 23 20.15 -4.85 -1.86
CA ARG A 23 20.73 -6.15 -1.48
C ARG A 23 20.84 -6.29 0.04
N VAL A 24 19.72 -6.24 0.74
CA VAL A 24 19.66 -6.41 2.20
C VAL A 24 18.85 -7.63 2.62
N PRO A 25 19.02 -8.11 3.87
CA PRO A 25 18.19 -9.18 4.40
C PRO A 25 16.70 -8.81 4.34
N LEU A 26 15.87 -9.77 3.93
CA LEU A 26 14.43 -9.59 3.77
C LEU A 26 13.76 -9.08 5.05
N LEU A 27 14.21 -9.55 6.21
CA LEU A 27 13.73 -9.09 7.52
C LEU A 27 13.92 -7.57 7.71
N MET A 28 15.03 -7.03 7.24
CA MET A 28 15.37 -5.61 7.36
C MET A 28 14.50 -4.75 6.43
N SER A 29 14.34 -5.17 5.17
CA SER A 29 13.42 -4.52 4.22
C SER A 29 11.97 -4.57 4.70
N ALA A 30 11.52 -5.72 5.19
CA ALA A 30 10.17 -5.86 5.72
C ALA A 30 9.95 -4.92 6.91
N PHE A 31 10.88 -4.87 7.87
CA PHE A 31 10.80 -3.98 9.03
C PHE A 31 10.71 -2.51 8.61
N GLU A 32 11.53 -2.07 7.65
CA GLU A 32 11.48 -0.71 7.07
C GLU A 32 10.11 -0.40 6.46
N VAL A 33 9.58 -1.28 5.61
CA VAL A 33 8.29 -1.05 4.95
C VAL A 33 7.13 -1.04 5.96
N PHE A 34 7.13 -1.95 6.94
CA PHE A 34 6.12 -1.96 8.00
C PHE A 34 6.20 -0.72 8.90
N SER A 35 7.42 -0.29 9.26
CA SER A 35 7.64 0.93 10.05
C SER A 35 7.21 2.19 9.29
N ALA A 36 7.53 2.27 7.99
CA ALA A 36 7.12 3.36 7.12
C ALA A 36 5.59 3.42 6.97
N PHE A 37 4.94 2.27 6.70
CA PHE A 37 3.48 2.19 6.62
C PHE A 37 2.79 2.52 7.94
N GLY A 38 3.34 2.08 9.07
CA GLY A 38 2.83 2.44 10.39
C GLY A 38 3.19 3.86 10.83
N THR A 39 4.02 4.59 10.06
CA THR A 39 4.62 5.88 10.44
C THR A 39 5.29 5.86 11.82
N VAL A 40 5.85 4.70 12.19
CA VAL A 40 6.45 4.46 13.52
C VAL A 40 7.78 5.21 13.66
N GLY A 41 8.47 5.46 12.53
CA GLY A 41 9.74 6.20 12.49
C GLY A 41 10.94 5.40 13.01
N LEU A 42 10.79 4.10 13.22
CA LEU A 42 11.87 3.20 13.61
C LEU A 42 12.56 2.63 12.37
N SER A 43 13.88 2.53 12.44
CA SER A 43 14.74 2.06 11.35
C SER A 43 15.87 1.22 11.95
N MET A 44 16.27 0.15 11.26
CA MET A 44 17.45 -0.62 11.63
C MET A 44 18.76 0.03 11.14
N ASN A 45 18.84 1.37 11.12
CA ASN A 45 19.98 2.14 10.60
C ASN A 45 20.24 1.93 9.09
N PHE A 46 19.25 1.42 8.35
CA PHE A 46 19.41 1.15 6.92
C PHE A 46 18.87 2.28 6.04
N THR A 47 17.90 3.08 6.53
CA THR A 47 17.30 4.23 5.81
C THR A 47 18.29 5.16 5.09
N PRO A 48 19.48 5.51 5.64
CA PRO A 48 20.42 6.38 4.94
C PRO A 48 21.10 5.72 3.74
N HIS A 49 21.26 4.40 3.76
CA HIS A 49 21.96 3.59 2.75
C HIS A 49 21.07 3.16 1.58
N LEU A 50 19.76 3.42 1.62
CA LEU A 50 18.89 3.13 0.48
C LEU A 50 19.30 3.93 -0.76
N THR A 51 19.20 3.27 -1.88
CA THR A 51 19.22 3.87 -3.22
C THR A 51 18.15 4.95 -3.34
N ILE A 52 18.33 5.84 -4.32
CA ILE A 52 17.39 6.94 -4.61
C ILE A 52 15.97 6.40 -4.85
N ILE A 53 15.86 5.25 -5.52
CA ILE A 53 14.58 4.57 -5.78
C ILE A 53 13.98 4.03 -4.49
N GLY A 54 14.78 3.37 -3.64
CA GLY A 54 14.33 2.87 -2.33
C GLY A 54 13.80 3.98 -1.42
N LYS A 55 14.48 5.12 -1.37
CA LYS A 55 14.03 6.31 -0.60
C LYS A 55 12.70 6.85 -1.12
N ALA A 56 12.51 6.93 -2.43
CA ALA A 56 11.25 7.36 -3.02
C ALA A 56 10.09 6.43 -2.59
N ILE A 57 10.30 5.12 -2.60
CA ILE A 57 9.29 4.14 -2.18
C ILE A 57 8.94 4.29 -0.70
N ILE A 58 9.92 4.46 0.18
CA ILE A 58 9.68 4.66 1.62
C ILE A 58 8.90 5.96 1.88
N ILE A 59 9.22 7.05 1.19
CA ILE A 59 8.47 8.31 1.29
C ILE A 59 7.02 8.12 0.86
N PHE A 60 6.78 7.41 -0.25
CA PHE A 60 5.43 7.04 -0.67
C PHE A 60 4.74 6.19 0.40
N MET A 61 5.44 5.21 0.98
CA MET A 61 4.87 4.33 2.00
C MET A 61 4.47 5.08 3.26
N MET A 62 5.27 6.05 3.71
CA MET A 62 4.94 6.93 4.84
C MET A 62 3.73 7.81 4.56
N PHE A 63 3.62 8.32 3.33
CA PHE A 63 2.47 9.11 2.92
C PHE A 63 1.18 8.27 2.92
N PHE A 64 1.26 7.04 2.39
CA PHE A 64 0.16 6.07 2.40
C PHE A 64 -0.24 5.65 3.81
N GLY A 65 0.74 5.43 4.67
CA GLY A 65 0.55 5.12 6.09
C GLY A 65 -0.23 6.20 6.83
N LYS A 66 0.18 7.46 6.67
CA LYS A 66 -0.42 8.61 7.36
C LYS A 66 -1.82 8.97 6.83
N MET A 67 -2.03 8.95 5.52
CA MET A 67 -3.34 9.24 4.92
C MET A 67 -4.34 8.12 5.18
N GLY A 68 -3.84 6.92 5.41
CA GLY A 68 -4.65 5.73 5.56
C GLY A 68 -5.04 5.18 4.18
N PRO A 69 -4.92 3.85 3.97
CA PRO A 69 -5.25 3.20 2.69
C PRO A 69 -6.71 3.44 2.29
N LEU A 70 -7.59 3.67 3.26
CA LEU A 70 -9.00 3.99 3.04
C LEU A 70 -9.19 5.37 2.40
N THR A 71 -8.55 6.41 2.93
CA THR A 71 -8.68 7.79 2.43
C THR A 71 -8.14 7.90 1.00
N LEU A 72 -7.03 7.22 0.71
CA LEU A 72 -6.48 7.16 -0.64
C LEU A 72 -7.36 6.37 -1.59
N ALA A 73 -7.89 5.22 -1.15
CA ALA A 73 -8.87 4.47 -1.92
C ALA A 73 -10.12 5.30 -2.22
N PHE A 74 -10.63 6.09 -1.26
CA PHE A 74 -11.77 6.99 -1.48
C PHE A 74 -11.44 8.19 -2.37
N SER A 75 -10.22 8.74 -2.28
CA SER A 75 -9.76 9.84 -3.13
C SER A 75 -9.65 9.42 -4.60
N PHE A 76 -9.16 8.20 -4.85
CA PHE A 76 -9.10 7.62 -6.20
C PHE A 76 -10.42 6.97 -6.64
N ALA A 77 -11.29 6.57 -5.71
CA ALA A 77 -12.60 6.04 -6.03
C ALA A 77 -13.47 7.17 -6.60
N ARG A 78 -13.48 7.23 -7.93
CA ARG A 78 -14.38 8.10 -8.68
C ARG A 78 -15.81 7.80 -8.23
N LYS A 79 -16.46 8.78 -7.59
CA LYS A 79 -17.87 8.68 -7.18
C LYS A 79 -18.71 8.51 -8.44
N LYS A 80 -18.94 7.26 -8.87
CA LYS A 80 -19.83 6.95 -9.99
C LYS A 80 -21.24 7.19 -9.47
N ASN A 81 -21.69 8.44 -9.56
CA ASN A 81 -23.09 8.80 -9.39
C ASN A 81 -23.86 8.16 -10.56
N ARG A 82 -24.12 6.86 -10.46
CA ARG A 82 -24.95 6.13 -11.42
C ARG A 82 -26.39 6.59 -11.15
N LYS A 83 -26.80 7.67 -11.84
CA LYS A 83 -28.20 8.16 -11.86
C LYS A 83 -29.15 7.25 -12.66
N ILE A 84 -28.65 6.15 -13.21
CA ILE A 84 -29.41 5.24 -14.05
C ILE A 84 -29.59 3.93 -13.29
N LYS A 85 -30.81 3.70 -12.84
CA LYS A 85 -31.26 2.46 -12.22
C LYS A 85 -31.51 1.48 -13.36
N TYR A 86 -30.68 0.44 -13.47
CA TYR A 86 -30.97 -0.66 -14.39
C TYR A 86 -32.13 -1.47 -13.79
N PRO A 87 -33.09 -1.93 -14.60
CA PRO A 87 -34.14 -2.82 -14.10
C PRO A 87 -33.50 -4.06 -13.49
N ASN A 88 -33.99 -4.49 -12.34
CA ASN A 88 -33.57 -5.75 -11.74
C ASN A 88 -34.09 -6.87 -12.63
N GLU A 89 -33.19 -7.55 -13.33
CA GLU A 89 -33.48 -8.82 -13.97
C GLU A 89 -33.18 -9.93 -12.95
N ASP A 90 -34.22 -10.70 -12.60
CA ASP A 90 -34.06 -11.91 -11.80
C ASP A 90 -33.33 -12.95 -12.65
N ILE A 91 -32.01 -12.98 -12.57
CA ILE A 91 -31.20 -14.05 -13.13
C ILE A 91 -31.40 -15.32 -12.28
N LEU A 92 -32.37 -16.14 -12.70
CA LEU A 92 -32.52 -17.53 -12.28
C LEU A 92 -31.22 -18.27 -12.67
N THR A 93 -30.31 -18.37 -11.71
CA THR A 93 -29.18 -19.29 -11.79
C THR A 93 -29.68 -20.64 -11.30
N GLY A 94 -30.01 -21.50 -12.27
CA GLY A 94 -30.26 -22.92 -12.03
C GLY A 94 -28.99 -23.69 -11.68
#